data_AF-A0A9P4Q6U7-F1
#
_entry.id   AF-A0A9P4Q6U7-F1
#
_cell.length_a   1.000
_cell.length_b   1.000
_cell.length_c   1.000
_cell.angle_alpha   90.00
_cell.angle_beta   90.00
_cell.angle_gamma   90.00
#
_symmetry.space_group_name_H-M   'P 1'
#
loop_
_entity.id
_entity.type
_entity.pdbx_description
1 polymer ?
#
loop_
_entity_poly.entity_id
_entity_poly.type
_entity_poly.pdbx_seq_one_letter_code
_entity_poly.pdbx_strand_id
1 'polypeptide(L)'
;MAANAWGELDTQEITTTPHHDEDEATVASTPPSVEPIGRTTQRWQSLFHLSPDDAVDRLLAHRNNLTRPRVSDIHWDAVRESAESQGHDRESYEYELWLQQKRATLPSDATTAVESDVVDHRMRYLLELCGPLDSVQKAMRVAGLETVPEIRQGWSVENQQTVEVCCIDAAARAKVLKWSASDEAGGGGWEPTILVDPRSLAR
;
A
#
# COMPACT_ATOMS: atom_id res chain seq x y z
N MET A 1 -6.07 74.75 -40.34
CA MET A 1 -4.87 74.76 -41.21
C MET A 1 -3.71 75.28 -40.38
N ALA A 2 -2.63 74.50 -40.39
CA ALA A 2 -1.26 74.67 -39.88
C ALA A 2 -0.87 75.86 -38.97
N ALA A 3 -0.13 75.49 -37.93
CA ALA A 3 1.21 75.98 -37.54
C ALA A 3 1.29 76.46 -36.09
N ASN A 4 2.15 75.80 -35.31
CA ASN A 4 2.93 76.31 -34.16
C ASN A 4 4.07 75.27 -33.99
N ALA A 5 5.33 75.57 -34.31
CA ALA A 5 6.30 76.47 -33.65
C ALA A 5 7.13 75.74 -32.58
N TRP A 6 8.45 75.81 -32.82
CA TRP A 6 9.65 75.29 -32.16
C TRP A 6 9.69 75.20 -30.62
N GLY A 7 10.43 74.20 -30.13
CA GLY A 7 10.91 74.10 -28.74
C GLY A 7 12.04 73.08 -28.60
N GLU A 8 13.17 73.55 -28.08
CA GLU A 8 14.49 72.92 -27.92
C GLU A 8 14.62 72.13 -26.60
N LEU A 9 15.71 71.36 -26.47
CA LEU A 9 16.22 70.61 -25.29
C LEU A 9 15.54 69.24 -25.04
N ASP A 10 16.21 68.15 -24.67
CA ASP A 10 17.48 68.01 -23.97
C ASP A 10 18.09 66.63 -24.27
N THR A 11 19.40 66.53 -24.08
CA THR A 11 20.18 65.30 -24.21
C THR A 11 19.99 64.45 -22.95
N GLN A 12 19.48 63.23 -23.08
CA GLN A 12 19.81 62.18 -22.11
C GLN A 12 20.10 60.87 -22.83
N GLU A 13 21.36 60.46 -22.75
CA GLU A 13 21.82 59.10 -22.95
C GLU A 13 21.13 58.18 -21.94
N ILE A 14 20.46 57.14 -22.41
CA ILE A 14 20.30 55.91 -21.63
C ILE A 14 20.50 54.73 -22.57
N THR A 15 21.70 54.15 -22.46
CA THR A 15 22.01 52.75 -22.76
C THR A 15 20.85 51.83 -22.41
N THR A 16 20.41 50.98 -23.35
CA THR A 16 19.98 49.59 -23.12
C THR A 16 19.53 48.95 -24.44
N THR A 17 20.36 48.01 -24.93
CA THR A 17 20.13 46.84 -25.80
C THR A 17 19.19 46.89 -27.02
N PRO A 18 19.63 46.34 -28.18
CA PRO A 18 18.75 46.11 -29.32
C PRO A 18 17.85 44.88 -29.12
N HIS A 19 16.56 45.20 -29.22
CA HIS A 19 15.38 44.52 -29.76
C HIS A 19 15.49 43.24 -30.62
N HIS A 20 14.39 42.46 -30.57
CA HIS A 20 13.94 41.33 -31.42
C HIS A 20 14.62 39.97 -31.15
N ASP A 21 13.93 38.88 -30.86
CA ASP A 21 12.67 38.39 -31.43
C ASP A 21 11.69 37.83 -30.39
N GLU A 22 10.41 37.94 -30.75
CA GLU A 22 9.34 37.14 -30.20
C GLU A 22 9.58 35.67 -30.61
N ASP A 23 9.68 34.76 -29.66
CA ASP A 23 9.24 33.39 -29.89
C ASP A 23 8.83 32.78 -28.54
N GLU A 24 7.52 32.80 -28.35
CA GLU A 24 6.71 31.71 -27.82
C GLU A 24 7.46 30.77 -26.88
N ALA A 25 7.17 30.93 -25.58
CA ALA A 25 7.40 29.90 -24.59
C ALA A 25 6.61 28.64 -24.97
N THR A 26 7.17 27.86 -25.89
CA THR A 26 6.85 26.44 -26.03
C THR A 26 7.43 25.80 -24.80
N VAL A 27 6.61 25.74 -23.75
CA VAL A 27 6.77 24.80 -22.65
C VAL A 27 6.74 23.44 -23.32
N ALA A 28 7.90 22.96 -23.75
CA ALA A 28 8.09 21.62 -24.26
C ALA A 28 7.71 20.69 -23.11
N SER A 29 6.44 20.31 -23.11
CA SER A 29 5.94 19.17 -22.36
C SER A 29 6.71 17.99 -22.91
N THR A 30 7.88 17.71 -22.32
CA THR A 30 8.62 16.48 -22.51
C THR A 30 7.60 15.35 -22.38
N PRO A 31 7.35 14.56 -23.44
CA PRO A 31 6.44 13.43 -23.33
C PRO A 31 6.94 12.55 -22.18
N PRO A 32 6.06 12.01 -21.32
CA PRO A 32 6.49 11.19 -20.18
C PRO A 32 7.38 10.09 -20.73
N SER A 33 8.67 10.17 -20.41
CA SER A 33 9.67 9.21 -20.82
C SER A 33 9.22 7.86 -20.27
N VAL A 34 8.62 7.04 -21.13
CA VAL A 34 8.25 5.68 -20.76
C VAL A 34 9.58 4.96 -20.55
N GLU A 35 9.94 4.78 -19.29
CA GLU A 35 11.16 4.09 -18.90
C GLU A 35 11.22 2.75 -19.65
N PRO A 36 12.38 2.35 -20.20
CA PRO A 36 12.48 1.11 -20.96
C PRO A 36 11.95 -0.05 -20.12
N ILE A 37 11.07 -0.86 -20.73
CA ILE A 37 10.35 -1.95 -20.06
C ILE A 37 11.31 -2.80 -19.21
N GLY A 38 12.52 -3.08 -19.69
CA GLY A 38 13.52 -3.86 -18.94
C GLY A 38 13.88 -3.29 -17.56
N ARG A 39 14.00 -1.97 -17.39
CA ARG A 39 14.29 -1.35 -16.09
C ARG A 39 13.08 -1.43 -15.15
N THR A 40 11.89 -1.17 -15.68
CA THR A 40 10.64 -1.29 -14.92
C THR A 40 10.39 -2.74 -14.50
N THR A 41 10.60 -3.71 -15.40
CA THR A 41 10.47 -5.14 -15.11
C THR A 41 11.46 -5.58 -14.02
N GLN A 42 12.70 -5.11 -14.03
CA GLN A 42 13.66 -5.42 -12.97
C GLN A 42 13.22 -4.85 -11.62
N ARG A 43 12.75 -3.59 -11.60
CA ARG A 43 12.17 -2.98 -10.39
C ARG A 43 10.99 -3.80 -9.85
N TRP A 44 10.08 -4.22 -10.72
CA TRP A 44 8.91 -5.02 -10.35
C TRP A 44 9.27 -6.41 -9.82
N GLN A 45 10.30 -7.06 -10.39
CA GLN A 45 10.82 -8.31 -9.84
C GLN A 45 11.33 -8.12 -8.41
N SER A 46 12.12 -7.08 -8.15
CA SER A 46 12.69 -6.81 -6.83
C SER A 46 11.63 -6.42 -5.79
N LEU A 47 10.67 -5.57 -6.15
CA LEU A 47 9.65 -5.07 -5.22
C LEU A 47 8.56 -6.09 -4.89
N PHE A 48 8.17 -6.92 -5.86
CA PHE A 48 7.02 -7.83 -5.72
C PHE A 48 7.42 -9.31 -5.70
N HIS A 49 8.72 -9.60 -5.70
CA HIS A 49 9.28 -10.96 -5.73
C HIS A 49 8.71 -11.81 -6.87
N LEU A 50 8.59 -11.20 -8.05
CA LEU A 50 8.05 -11.84 -9.25
C LEU A 50 9.16 -12.49 -10.07
N SER A 51 8.82 -13.56 -10.81
CA SER A 51 9.68 -14.05 -11.89
C SER A 51 9.78 -12.99 -13.02
N PRO A 52 10.79 -13.06 -13.89
CA PRO A 52 10.92 -12.12 -15.01
C PRO A 52 9.67 -12.09 -15.91
N ASP A 53 9.13 -13.27 -16.24
CA ASP A 53 7.95 -13.40 -17.10
C ASP A 53 6.70 -12.86 -16.38
N ASP A 54 6.51 -13.20 -15.10
CA ASP A 54 5.40 -12.65 -14.31
C ASP A 54 5.49 -11.14 -14.16
N ALA A 55 6.69 -10.57 -13.98
CA ALA A 55 6.86 -9.14 -13.87
C ALA A 55 6.46 -8.42 -15.16
N VAL A 56 6.76 -8.99 -16.33
CA VAL A 56 6.29 -8.47 -17.62
C VAL A 56 4.78 -8.56 -17.72
N ASP A 57 4.20 -9.72 -17.42
CA ASP A 57 2.76 -9.93 -17.52
C ASP A 57 1.97 -9.01 -16.58
N ARG A 58 2.42 -8.87 -15.33
CA ARG A 58 1.80 -7.97 -14.34
C ARG A 58 1.94 -6.51 -14.74
N LEU A 59 3.11 -6.10 -15.26
CA LEU A 59 3.32 -4.73 -15.73
C LEU A 59 2.40 -4.41 -16.92
N LEU A 60 2.31 -5.31 -17.89
CA LEU A 60 1.43 -5.13 -19.05
C LEU A 60 -0.04 -5.12 -18.64
N ALA A 61 -0.46 -6.03 -17.75
CA ALA A 61 -1.81 -6.05 -17.22
C ALA A 61 -2.14 -4.76 -16.46
N HIS A 62 -1.20 -4.25 -15.65
CA HIS A 62 -1.37 -3.00 -14.91
C HIS A 62 -1.50 -1.80 -15.87
N ARG A 63 -0.63 -1.70 -16.88
CA ARG A 63 -0.67 -0.63 -17.89
C ARG A 63 -1.94 -0.65 -18.72
N ASN A 64 -2.41 -1.84 -19.11
CA ASN A 64 -3.62 -2.04 -19.91
C ASN A 64 -4.93 -1.86 -19.10
N ASN A 65 -4.87 -1.84 -17.77
CA ASN A 65 -6.03 -1.53 -16.94
C ASN A 65 -6.27 0.00 -16.91
N LEU A 66 -7.15 0.47 -17.78
CA LEU A 66 -7.52 1.90 -17.89
C LEU A 66 -8.46 2.37 -16.79
N THR A 67 -9.13 1.44 -16.09
CA THR A 67 -10.05 1.74 -14.98
C THR A 67 -9.35 1.79 -13.63
N ARG A 68 -8.03 1.60 -13.59
CA ARG A 68 -7.28 1.57 -12.33
C ARG A 68 -7.32 2.94 -11.64
N PRO A 69 -7.47 2.98 -10.31
CA PRO A 69 -7.29 4.22 -9.56
C PRO A 69 -5.84 4.69 -9.72
N ARG A 70 -5.67 5.94 -10.14
CA ARG A 70 -4.36 6.61 -10.24
C ARG A 70 -4.10 7.35 -8.93
N VAL A 71 -2.87 7.32 -8.47
CA VAL A 71 -2.45 8.16 -7.35
C VAL A 71 -2.43 9.61 -7.83
N SER A 72 -3.09 10.52 -7.12
CA SER A 72 -3.07 11.96 -7.47
C SER A 72 -1.66 12.56 -7.29
N ASP A 73 -1.35 13.65 -7.99
CA ASP A 73 -0.02 14.29 -7.89
C ASP A 73 0.30 14.73 -6.46
N ILE A 74 -0.70 15.31 -5.76
CA ILE A 74 -0.58 15.73 -4.36
C ILE A 74 -0.26 14.54 -3.45
N HIS A 75 -0.92 13.39 -3.68
CA HIS A 75 -0.65 12.19 -2.91
C HIS A 75 0.75 11.64 -3.22
N TRP A 76 1.14 11.61 -4.49
CA TRP A 76 2.48 11.17 -4.88
C TRP A 76 3.55 12.05 -4.24
N ASP A 77 3.41 13.37 -4.27
CA ASP A 77 4.37 14.31 -3.68
C ASP A 77 4.55 14.09 -2.17
N ALA A 78 3.47 13.77 -1.46
CA ALA A 78 3.52 13.50 -0.03
C ALA A 78 4.27 12.20 0.32
N VAL A 79 4.22 11.19 -0.54
CA VAL A 79 4.82 9.87 -0.27
C VAL A 79 6.11 9.61 -1.05
N ARG A 80 6.44 10.44 -2.03
CA ARG A 80 7.51 10.23 -3.02
C ARG A 80 8.84 9.88 -2.36
N GLU A 81 9.30 10.70 -1.41
CA GLU A 81 10.61 10.49 -0.77
C GLU A 81 10.69 9.13 -0.06
N SER A 82 9.63 8.76 0.66
CA SER A 82 9.57 7.47 1.36
C SER A 82 9.44 6.31 0.37
N ALA A 83 8.59 6.43 -0.65
CA ALA A 83 8.37 5.40 -1.65
C ALA A 83 9.64 5.15 -2.49
N GLU A 84 10.29 6.21 -2.97
CA GLU A 84 11.54 6.11 -3.74
C GLU A 84 12.69 5.53 -2.89
N SER A 85 12.73 5.82 -1.59
CA SER A 85 13.70 5.19 -0.67
C SER A 85 13.52 3.67 -0.56
N GLN A 86 12.30 3.18 -0.79
CA GLN A 86 11.96 1.76 -0.86
C GLN A 86 12.13 1.20 -2.29
N GLY A 87 12.57 2.03 -3.25
CA GLY A 87 12.77 1.64 -4.64
C GLY A 87 11.51 1.71 -5.50
N HIS A 88 10.40 2.27 -4.98
CA HIS A 88 9.18 2.45 -5.75
C HIS A 88 9.26 3.67 -6.67
N ASP A 89 8.68 3.53 -7.86
CA ASP A 89 8.23 4.66 -8.64
C ASP A 89 6.71 4.82 -8.50
N ARG A 90 6.15 5.87 -9.09
CA ARG A 90 4.71 6.11 -9.01
C ARG A 90 3.89 4.92 -9.53
N GLU A 91 4.34 4.27 -10.61
CA GLU A 91 3.65 3.12 -11.20
C GLU A 91 3.69 1.89 -10.29
N SER A 92 4.86 1.54 -9.72
CA SER A 92 4.95 0.42 -8.79
C SER A 92 4.21 0.69 -7.48
N TYR A 93 4.21 1.94 -7.00
CA TYR A 93 3.43 2.34 -5.83
C TYR A 93 1.92 2.23 -6.06
N GLU A 94 1.42 2.68 -7.22
CA GLU A 94 0.02 2.48 -7.63
C GLU A 94 -0.37 1.00 -7.67
N TYR A 95 0.51 0.15 -8.22
CA TYR A 95 0.29 -1.29 -8.27
C TYR A 95 0.24 -1.91 -6.87
N GLU A 96 1.11 -1.47 -5.95
CA GLU A 96 1.10 -1.93 -4.57
C GLU A 96 -0.20 -1.58 -3.85
N LEU A 97 -0.67 -0.33 -3.96
CA LEU A 97 -1.95 0.09 -3.38
C LEU A 97 -3.11 -0.73 -3.94
N TRP A 98 -3.09 -1.02 -5.24
CA TRP A 98 -4.10 -1.90 -5.86
C TRP A 98 -4.04 -3.32 -5.28
N LEU A 99 -2.85 -3.89 -5.05
CA LEU A 99 -2.70 -5.18 -4.40
C LEU A 99 -3.24 -5.16 -2.96
N GLN A 100 -2.96 -4.11 -2.20
CA GLN A 100 -3.47 -3.94 -0.83
C GLN A 100 -5.00 -3.84 -0.82
N GLN A 101 -5.59 -3.05 -1.72
CA GLN A 101 -7.04 -2.96 -1.88
C GLN A 101 -7.66 -4.29 -2.29
N LYS A 102 -7.04 -5.02 -3.21
CA LYS A 102 -7.50 -6.36 -3.60
C LYS A 102 -7.45 -7.33 -2.42
N ARG A 103 -6.41 -7.26 -1.60
CA ARG A 103 -6.29 -8.05 -0.36
C ARG A 103 -7.34 -7.66 0.69
N ALA A 104 -7.74 -6.39 0.73
CA ALA A 104 -8.73 -5.87 1.67
C ALA A 104 -10.20 -6.07 1.22
N THR A 105 -10.45 -6.19 -0.09
CA THR A 105 -11.80 -6.32 -0.67
C THR A 105 -12.23 -7.77 -0.91
N LEU A 106 -11.28 -8.69 -0.95
CA LEU A 106 -11.62 -10.09 -0.71
C LEU A 106 -12.09 -10.18 0.75
N PRO A 107 -13.26 -10.81 1.06
CA PRO A 107 -13.47 -11.28 2.43
C PRO A 107 -12.21 -12.05 2.80
N SER A 108 -11.70 -11.87 4.01
CA SER A 108 -10.40 -12.40 4.45
C SER A 108 -10.40 -13.93 4.48
N ASP A 109 -10.54 -14.57 3.33
CA ASP A 109 -9.98 -15.85 2.98
C ASP A 109 -8.47 -15.61 2.99
N ALA A 110 -7.87 -15.75 4.17
CA ALA A 110 -6.44 -15.90 4.34
C ALA A 110 -5.97 -17.21 3.67
N THR A 111 -6.15 -17.31 2.36
CA THR A 111 -5.88 -18.48 1.55
C THR A 111 -5.41 -18.03 0.16
N THR A 112 -4.25 -17.39 0.12
CA THR A 112 -3.24 -17.62 -0.93
C THR A 112 -1.90 -17.05 -0.47
N ALA A 113 -1.38 -17.61 0.62
CA ALA A 113 0.05 -17.78 0.82
C ALA A 113 0.39 -19.24 0.50
N VAL A 114 0.31 -19.56 -0.78
CA VAL A 114 1.06 -20.64 -1.42
C VAL A 114 1.70 -19.87 -2.57
N GLU A 115 2.89 -19.30 -2.40
CA GLU A 115 4.16 -20.00 -2.21
C GLU A 115 5.07 -19.22 -1.27
N SER A 116 5.08 -19.62 -0.01
CA SER A 116 6.34 -19.70 0.74
C SER A 116 6.12 -20.80 1.75
N ASP A 117 6.60 -21.98 1.40
CA ASP A 117 6.64 -23.19 2.24
C ASP A 117 7.66 -23.05 3.37
N VAL A 118 7.60 -21.89 4.02
CA VAL A 118 8.15 -21.66 5.34
C VAL A 118 6.98 -21.08 6.10
N VAL A 119 6.16 -21.95 6.67
CA VAL A 119 5.38 -21.58 7.85
C VAL A 119 6.42 -20.97 8.79
N ASP A 120 6.49 -19.65 8.85
CA ASP A 120 7.39 -19.01 9.79
C ASP A 120 6.78 -19.30 11.16
N HIS A 121 7.21 -20.41 11.76
CA HIS A 121 6.83 -20.84 13.10
C HIS A 121 7.19 -19.78 14.15
N ARG A 122 7.87 -18.69 13.76
CA ARG A 122 8.16 -17.53 14.60
C ARG A 122 7.07 -16.49 14.60
N MET A 123 6.24 -16.39 13.56
CA MET A 123 5.14 -15.43 13.52
C MET A 123 4.03 -15.88 14.48
N ARG A 124 3.76 -15.02 15.46
CA ARG A 124 2.69 -15.22 16.44
C ARG A 124 1.59 -14.21 16.21
N TYR A 125 0.37 -14.62 16.48
CA TYR A 125 -0.82 -13.81 16.35
C TYR A 125 -1.51 -13.69 17.71
N LEU A 126 -2.19 -12.59 17.92
CA LEU A 126 -2.99 -12.31 19.10
C LEU A 126 -4.46 -12.38 18.69
N LEU A 127 -5.16 -13.41 19.14
CA LEU A 127 -6.60 -13.58 18.95
C LEU A 127 -7.34 -12.98 20.14
N GLU A 128 -8.23 -12.03 19.92
CA GLU A 128 -9.09 -11.50 20.98
C GLU A 128 -10.12 -12.55 21.42
N LEU A 129 -10.26 -12.73 22.73
CA LEU A 129 -11.26 -13.60 23.33
C LEU A 129 -12.56 -12.84 23.52
N CYS A 130 -13.38 -12.79 22.48
CA CYS A 130 -14.69 -12.14 22.51
C CYS A 130 -15.73 -12.93 21.71
N GLY A 131 -17.00 -12.59 21.93
CA GLY A 131 -18.13 -13.18 21.21
C GLY A 131 -18.15 -14.73 21.30
N PRO A 132 -18.23 -15.44 20.16
CA PRO A 132 -18.22 -16.91 20.15
C PRO A 132 -16.95 -17.56 20.72
N LEU A 133 -15.82 -16.83 20.75
CA LEU A 133 -14.53 -17.26 21.31
C LEU A 133 -14.17 -16.52 22.61
N ASP A 134 -15.17 -16.22 23.44
CA ASP A 134 -15.03 -15.57 24.76
C ASP A 134 -14.14 -16.28 25.80
N SER A 135 -13.60 -17.45 25.48
CA SER A 135 -12.85 -18.28 26.42
C SER A 135 -11.75 -19.07 25.74
N VAL A 136 -10.66 -19.24 26.48
CA VAL A 136 -9.46 -19.96 26.03
C VAL A 136 -9.77 -21.39 25.62
N GLN A 137 -10.67 -22.08 26.33
CA GLN A 137 -11.06 -23.44 26.00
C GLN A 137 -11.79 -23.53 24.65
N LYS A 138 -12.63 -22.53 24.31
CA LYS A 138 -13.29 -22.46 23.01
C LYS A 138 -12.28 -22.13 21.91
N ALA A 139 -11.42 -21.14 22.15
CA ALA A 139 -10.34 -20.78 21.24
C ALA A 139 -9.42 -21.99 20.96
N MET A 140 -9.02 -22.75 21.99
CA MET A 140 -8.22 -23.97 21.83
C MET A 140 -8.91 -25.04 21.00
N ARG A 141 -10.20 -25.29 21.25
CA ARG A 141 -10.96 -26.30 20.51
C ARG A 141 -11.03 -25.96 19.02
N VAL A 142 -11.31 -24.69 18.72
CA VAL A 142 -11.43 -24.18 17.35
C VAL A 142 -10.07 -24.12 16.66
N ALA A 143 -9.05 -23.61 17.35
CA ALA A 143 -7.68 -23.54 16.87
C ALA A 143 -6.97 -24.92 16.83
N GLY A 144 -7.60 -25.97 17.37
CA GLY A 144 -7.01 -27.30 17.49
C GLY A 144 -5.68 -27.28 18.24
N LEU A 145 -5.62 -26.53 19.35
CA LEU A 145 -4.46 -26.44 20.24
C LEU A 145 -4.53 -27.54 21.29
N GLU A 146 -3.45 -28.31 21.43
CA GLU A 146 -3.32 -29.37 22.45
C GLU A 146 -2.91 -28.80 23.81
N THR A 147 -2.17 -27.69 23.80
CA THR A 147 -1.68 -27.00 25.01
C THR A 147 -2.38 -25.68 25.20
N VAL A 148 -2.58 -25.28 26.47
CA VAL A 148 -3.16 -23.98 26.80
C VAL A 148 -2.25 -22.87 26.27
N PRO A 149 -2.74 -22.02 25.35
CA PRO A 149 -1.97 -20.92 24.79
C PRO A 149 -1.71 -19.83 25.82
N GLU A 150 -0.68 -19.03 25.57
CA GLU A 150 -0.35 -17.88 26.41
C GLU A 150 -1.44 -16.82 26.32
N ILE A 151 -1.96 -16.38 27.47
CA ILE A 151 -3.00 -15.34 27.56
C ILE A 151 -2.33 -14.03 27.97
N ARG A 152 -2.72 -12.96 27.31
CA ARG A 152 -2.28 -11.60 27.59
C ARG A 152 -3.47 -10.69 27.73
N GLN A 153 -3.28 -9.59 28.45
CA GLN A 153 -4.27 -8.52 28.52
C GLN A 153 -3.83 -7.39 27.59
N GLY A 154 -4.75 -6.98 26.71
CA GLY A 154 -4.62 -5.81 25.85
C GLY A 154 -5.60 -4.73 26.28
N TRP A 155 -5.41 -3.52 25.76
CA TRP A 155 -6.37 -2.44 25.89
C TRP A 155 -6.97 -2.14 24.52
N SER A 156 -8.29 -2.29 24.40
CA SER A 156 -9.00 -1.94 23.17
C SER A 156 -9.30 -0.44 23.15
N VAL A 157 -8.80 0.26 22.13
CA VAL A 157 -9.08 1.69 21.92
C VAL A 157 -10.52 1.90 21.46
N GLU A 158 -11.08 0.95 20.71
CA GLU A 158 -12.45 1.00 20.19
C GLU A 158 -13.48 0.88 21.31
N ASN A 159 -13.32 -0.13 22.17
CA ASN A 159 -14.27 -0.41 23.26
C ASN A 159 -13.89 0.26 24.58
N GLN A 160 -12.72 0.90 24.68
CA GLN A 160 -12.17 1.52 25.89
C GLN A 160 -12.15 0.57 27.10
N GLN A 161 -11.81 -0.70 26.84
CA GLN A 161 -11.86 -1.77 27.82
C GLN A 161 -10.63 -2.67 27.72
N THR A 162 -10.31 -3.33 28.83
CA THR A 162 -9.31 -4.40 28.86
C THR A 162 -9.88 -5.62 28.14
N VAL A 163 -9.13 -6.14 27.17
CA VAL A 163 -9.48 -7.34 26.42
C VAL A 163 -8.47 -8.43 26.71
N GLU A 164 -8.93 -9.67 26.79
CA GLU A 164 -8.03 -10.83 26.88
C GLU A 164 -7.70 -11.31 25.47
N VAL A 165 -6.41 -11.45 25.19
CA VAL A 165 -5.91 -11.93 23.91
C VAL A 165 -5.10 -13.21 24.11
N CYS A 166 -5.25 -14.11 23.17
CA CYS A 166 -4.65 -15.43 23.16
C CYS A 166 -3.56 -15.49 22.08
N CYS A 167 -2.35 -15.87 22.46
CA CYS A 167 -1.25 -16.05 21.52
C CYS A 167 -1.41 -17.37 20.77
N ILE A 168 -1.54 -17.29 19.44
CA ILE A 168 -1.69 -18.44 18.55
C ILE A 168 -0.65 -18.40 17.43
N ASP A 169 -0.31 -19.55 16.87
CA ASP A 169 0.55 -19.66 15.70
C ASP A 169 -0.23 -19.51 14.39
N ALA A 170 0.49 -19.54 13.25
CA ALA A 170 -0.12 -19.44 11.93
C ALA A 170 -1.11 -20.58 11.62
N ALA A 171 -0.85 -21.81 12.11
CA ALA A 171 -1.71 -22.96 11.85
C ALA A 171 -3.02 -22.87 12.63
N ALA A 172 -2.94 -22.45 13.90
CA ALA A 172 -4.08 -22.14 14.75
C ALA A 172 -4.91 -20.98 14.19
N ARG A 173 -4.27 -19.91 13.70
CA ARG A 173 -4.95 -18.80 13.03
C ARG A 173 -5.78 -19.28 11.83
N ALA A 174 -5.20 -20.12 10.98
CA ALA A 174 -5.90 -20.64 9.80
C ALA A 174 -7.16 -21.46 10.19
N LYS A 175 -7.07 -22.26 11.26
CA LYS A 175 -8.22 -23.03 11.77
C LYS A 175 -9.32 -22.13 12.34
N VAL A 176 -8.94 -21.07 13.08
CA VAL A 176 -9.89 -20.10 13.64
C VAL A 176 -10.66 -19.37 12.54
N LEU A 177 -9.97 -18.89 11.51
CA LEU A 177 -10.61 -18.21 10.37
C LEU A 177 -11.54 -19.14 9.59
N LYS A 178 -11.11 -20.39 9.37
CA LYS A 178 -11.95 -21.39 8.71
C LYS A 178 -13.23 -21.68 9.51
N TRP A 179 -13.11 -21.77 10.83
CA TRP A 179 -14.25 -22.00 11.71
C TRP A 179 -15.20 -20.80 11.75
N SER A 180 -14.67 -19.58 11.81
CA SER A 180 -15.50 -18.37 11.90
C SER A 180 -16.30 -18.12 10.61
N ALA A 181 -15.73 -18.48 9.46
CA ALA A 181 -16.41 -18.49 8.16
C ALA A 181 -17.43 -19.62 7.99
N SER A 182 -17.45 -20.63 8.88
CA SER A 182 -18.38 -21.76 8.79
C SER A 182 -19.68 -21.47 9.55
N ASP A 183 -20.79 -21.45 8.85
CA ASP A 183 -22.13 -21.26 9.45
C ASP A 183 -22.56 -22.44 10.34
N GLU A 184 -22.11 -23.65 10.04
CA GLU A 184 -22.56 -24.87 10.73
C GLU A 184 -21.90 -25.10 12.10
N ALA A 185 -20.72 -24.50 12.35
CA ALA A 185 -19.89 -24.81 13.50
C ALA A 185 -20.02 -23.80 14.67
N GLY A 186 -20.95 -22.85 14.57
CA GLY A 186 -21.14 -21.76 15.53
C GLY A 186 -20.34 -20.50 15.25
N GLY A 187 -19.62 -20.45 14.11
CA GLY A 187 -18.94 -19.25 13.61
C GLY A 187 -19.94 -18.23 13.07
N GLY A 188 -20.95 -18.68 12.30
CA GLY A 188 -22.10 -17.87 11.91
C GLY A 188 -21.76 -16.55 11.20
N GLY A 189 -20.63 -16.50 10.48
CA GLY A 189 -20.13 -15.29 9.84
C GLY A 189 -19.53 -14.25 10.80
N TRP A 190 -19.24 -14.64 12.05
CA TRP A 190 -18.53 -13.77 12.99
C TRP A 190 -17.09 -13.52 12.53
N GLU A 191 -16.64 -12.27 12.60
CA GLU A 191 -15.29 -11.88 12.24
C GLU A 191 -14.40 -11.79 13.50
N PRO A 192 -13.40 -12.67 13.66
CA PRO A 192 -12.50 -12.62 14.80
C PRO A 192 -11.50 -11.47 14.69
N THR A 193 -11.26 -10.75 15.79
CA THR A 193 -10.13 -9.82 15.89
C THR A 193 -8.82 -10.60 16.04
N ILE A 194 -8.00 -10.60 14.99
CA ILE A 194 -6.68 -11.24 15.00
C ILE A 194 -5.61 -10.21 14.63
N LEU A 195 -4.70 -9.96 15.56
CA LEU A 195 -3.57 -9.03 15.38
C LEU A 195 -2.27 -9.81 15.22
N VAL A 196 -1.28 -9.21 14.55
CA VAL A 196 0.09 -9.75 14.54
C VAL A 196 0.75 -9.37 15.86
N ASP A 197 1.43 -10.31 16.52
CA ASP A 197 2.23 -10.00 17.71
C ASP A 197 3.48 -9.21 17.26
N PRO A 198 3.62 -7.92 17.62
CA PRO A 198 4.76 -7.10 17.20
C PRO A 198 6.10 -7.67 17.71
N ARG A 199 6.10 -8.48 18.76
CA ARG A 199 7.30 -9.15 19.28
C ARG A 199 7.82 -10.23 18.34
N SER A 200 6.97 -10.74 17.46
CA SER A 200 7.38 -11.67 16.41
C SER A 200 8.03 -10.98 15.21
N LEU A 201 7.91 -9.66 15.10
CA LEU A 201 8.47 -8.84 14.01
C LEU A 201 9.84 -8.22 14.33
N ALA A 202 10.20 -8.11 15.61
CA ALA A 202 11.46 -7.50 16.03
C ALA A 202 12.64 -8.49 15.85
N ARG A 203 13.46 -8.24 14.83
CA ARG A 203 14.82 -8.78 14.67
C ARG A 203 15.82 -7.65 14.56
#